data_AF-A0A367ZGG7-F1
#
_entry.id   AF-A0A367ZGG7-F1
#
_cell.length_a   1.000
_cell.length_b   1.000
_cell.length_c   1.000
_cell.angle_alpha   90.00
_cell.angle_beta   90.00
_cell.angle_gamma   90.00
#
_symmetry.space_group_name_H-M   'P 1'
#
loop_
_entity.id
_entity.type
_entity.pdbx_description
1 polymer ?
#
loop_
_entity_poly.entity_id
_entity_poly.type
_entity_poly.pdbx_seq_one_letter_code
_entity_poly.pdbx_strand_id
1 'polypeptide(L)'
;MDDKITIIEGPPPVFELAQDGWALGVHEGPTQSALVFTRLRTFNGAALVERCYNTWRNKGTMHLEYRSMDGLQQQTPIIAARAIEVEEGPMLLLWLRIPAQDAELEIGFDDDSEEN
;
A
#
# COMPACT_ATOMS: atom_id res chain seq x y z
N MET A 1 -7.39 -18.80 -4.73
CA MET A 1 -7.03 -17.45 -5.22
C MET A 1 -6.27 -16.81 -4.07
N ASP A 2 -4.98 -16.62 -4.25
CA ASP A 2 -4.02 -16.22 -3.20
C ASP A 2 -3.29 -14.93 -3.64
N ASP A 3 -4.00 -14.10 -4.40
CA ASP A 3 -3.57 -12.88 -5.09
C ASP A 3 -3.98 -11.60 -4.33
N LYS A 4 -4.42 -11.75 -3.07
CA LYS A 4 -4.71 -10.63 -2.18
C LYS A 4 -4.34 -10.86 -0.71
N ILE A 5 -4.07 -9.75 -0.03
CA ILE A 5 -3.99 -9.61 1.43
C ILE A 5 -5.25 -8.88 1.86
N THR A 6 -6.06 -9.47 2.74
CA THR A 6 -7.30 -8.84 3.22
C THR A 6 -7.12 -8.36 4.66
N ILE A 7 -7.51 -7.11 4.94
CA ILE A 7 -7.66 -6.61 6.30
C ILE A 7 -8.98 -7.17 6.85
N ILE A 8 -8.88 -8.14 7.77
CA ILE A 8 -10.05 -8.82 8.35
C ILE A 8 -10.62 -8.01 9.52
N GLU A 9 -9.75 -7.42 10.34
CA GLU A 9 -10.10 -6.64 11.52
C GLU A 9 -9.19 -5.43 11.63
N GLY A 10 -9.74 -4.30 12.09
CA GLY A 10 -9.01 -3.05 12.28
C GLY A 10 -9.65 -1.86 11.57
N PRO A 11 -9.16 -0.64 11.85
CA PRO A 11 -9.59 0.54 11.11
C PRO A 11 -9.12 0.45 9.64
N PRO A 12 -9.71 1.26 8.74
CA PRO A 12 -9.16 1.49 7.42
C PRO A 12 -7.67 1.82 7.47
N PRO A 13 -6.86 1.34 6.51
CA PRO A 13 -5.43 1.62 6.47
C PRO A 13 -5.20 3.12 6.26
N VAL A 14 -4.23 3.67 6.99
CA VAL A 14 -3.75 5.04 6.77
C VAL A 14 -2.67 5.00 5.70
N PHE A 15 -2.76 5.90 4.72
CA PHE A 15 -1.79 6.03 3.64
C PHE A 15 -0.92 7.26 3.82
N GLU A 16 0.36 7.11 3.49
CA GLU A 16 1.35 8.19 3.40
C GLU A 16 1.95 8.17 1.99
N LEU A 17 2.37 9.33 1.46
CA LEU A 17 3.11 9.37 0.21
C LEU A 17 4.45 8.65 0.37
N ALA A 18 4.77 7.75 -0.56
CA ALA A 18 6.08 7.09 -0.55
C ALA A 18 7.16 8.08 -0.99
N GLN A 19 8.01 8.50 -0.05
CA GLN A 19 9.12 9.43 -0.31
C GLN A 19 10.42 8.72 -0.72
N ASP A 20 10.40 7.40 -0.88
CA ASP A 20 11.60 6.64 -1.21
C ASP A 20 12.08 6.94 -2.65
N GLY A 21 13.37 7.21 -2.83
CA GLY A 21 13.92 7.53 -4.16
C GLY A 21 13.74 6.44 -5.23
N TRP A 22 13.55 5.17 -4.82
CA TRP A 22 13.23 4.07 -5.74
C TRP A 22 11.76 4.10 -6.21
N ALA A 23 10.86 4.73 -5.46
CA ALA A 23 9.45 4.83 -5.77
C ALA A 23 9.21 5.58 -7.09
N LEU A 24 9.97 6.66 -7.31
CA LEU A 24 9.84 7.52 -8.50
C LEU A 24 10.15 6.76 -9.79
N GLY A 25 11.16 5.89 -9.79
CA GLY A 25 11.58 5.14 -10.98
C GLY A 25 10.66 3.96 -11.34
N VAL A 26 9.94 3.39 -10.37
CA VAL A 26 9.01 2.26 -10.60
C VAL A 26 7.63 2.76 -11.09
N HIS A 27 7.38 4.06 -10.98
CA HIS A 27 6.06 4.63 -11.13
C HIS A 27 5.70 5.06 -12.57
N GLU A 28 6.68 5.22 -13.47
CA GLU A 28 6.42 5.70 -14.83
C GLU A 28 5.51 4.74 -15.62
N GLY A 29 4.35 5.26 -16.05
CA GLY A 29 3.34 4.55 -16.81
C GLY A 29 2.40 5.54 -17.51
N PRO A 30 1.52 5.06 -18.41
CA PRO A 30 0.66 5.93 -19.21
C PRO A 30 -0.41 6.66 -18.40
N THR A 31 -0.68 6.22 -17.17
CA THR A 31 -1.67 6.81 -16.26
C THR A 31 -1.01 7.43 -15.04
N GLN A 32 -1.44 8.65 -14.70
CA GLN A 32 -1.06 9.27 -13.44
C GLN A 32 -1.55 8.42 -12.27
N SER A 33 -0.60 8.02 -11.43
CA SER A 33 -0.83 7.29 -10.20
C SER A 33 0.05 7.91 -9.11
N ALA A 34 -0.14 7.53 -7.87
CA ALA A 34 0.78 7.81 -6.78
C ALA A 34 1.25 6.48 -6.18
N LEU A 35 2.51 6.46 -5.73
CA LEU A 35 2.97 5.40 -4.83
C LEU A 35 2.72 5.85 -3.40
N VAL A 36 1.89 5.08 -2.70
CA VAL A 36 1.58 5.31 -1.29
C VAL A 36 2.10 4.15 -0.46
N PHE A 37 2.16 4.39 0.83
CA PHE A 37 2.71 3.47 1.80
C PHE A 37 1.77 3.32 3.00
N THR A 38 1.65 2.10 3.52
CA THR A 38 0.88 1.82 4.74
C THR A 38 1.57 0.80 5.63
N ARG A 39 1.27 0.87 6.93
CA ARG A 39 1.80 -0.01 7.98
C ARG A 39 0.64 -0.78 8.60
N LEU A 40 0.71 -2.11 8.55
CA LEU A 40 -0.31 -3.00 9.09
C LEU A 40 0.26 -3.89 10.19
N ARG A 41 -0.52 -4.13 11.23
CA ARG A 41 -0.23 -5.22 12.18
C ARG A 41 -0.50 -6.56 11.51
N THR A 42 0.32 -7.54 11.79
CA THR A 42 0.17 -8.89 11.23
C THR A 42 0.67 -9.93 12.21
N PHE A 43 0.06 -11.11 12.21
CA PHE A 43 0.56 -12.26 12.97
C PHE A 43 1.61 -13.07 12.20
N ASN A 44 1.72 -12.89 10.87
CA ASN A 44 2.65 -13.65 10.04
C ASN A 44 3.10 -12.83 8.82
N GLY A 45 3.92 -11.80 9.06
CA GLY A 45 4.44 -10.94 7.99
C GLY A 45 5.27 -11.70 6.95
N ALA A 46 6.07 -12.68 7.38
CA ALA A 46 6.94 -13.45 6.49
C ALA A 46 6.14 -14.23 5.43
N ALA A 47 5.09 -14.96 5.83
CA ALA A 47 4.25 -15.70 4.89
C ALA A 47 3.52 -14.77 3.90
N LEU A 48 3.12 -13.58 4.35
CA LEU A 48 2.47 -12.59 3.48
C LEU A 48 3.44 -12.07 2.42
N VAL A 49 4.70 -11.82 2.78
CA VAL A 49 5.75 -11.42 1.83
C VAL A 49 6.08 -12.54 0.84
N GLU A 50 6.21 -13.79 1.30
CA GLU A 50 6.44 -14.95 0.44
C GLU A 50 5.31 -15.12 -0.59
N ARG A 51 4.06 -14.90 -0.16
CA ARG A 51 2.92 -14.92 -1.07
C ARG A 51 3.00 -13.83 -2.13
N CYS A 52 3.32 -12.59 -1.77
CA CYS A 52 3.55 -11.52 -2.74
C CYS A 52 4.63 -11.92 -3.75
N TYR A 53 5.76 -12.43 -3.27
CA TYR A 53 6.86 -12.90 -4.11
C TYR A 53 6.41 -13.98 -5.10
N ASN A 54 5.70 -15.00 -4.63
CA ASN A 54 5.22 -16.09 -5.48
C ASN A 54 4.23 -15.59 -6.54
N THR A 55 3.32 -14.69 -6.19
CA THR A 55 2.39 -14.09 -7.15
C THR A 55 3.11 -13.27 -8.22
N TRP A 56 4.04 -12.40 -7.84
CA TRP A 56 4.83 -11.60 -8.79
C TRP A 56 5.74 -12.47 -9.67
N ARG A 57 6.35 -13.52 -9.11
CA ARG A 57 7.17 -14.50 -9.86
C ARG A 57 6.36 -15.20 -10.94
N ASN A 58 5.07 -15.42 -10.70
CA ASN A 58 4.12 -15.98 -11.66
C ASN A 58 3.46 -14.91 -12.57
N LYS A 59 4.00 -13.69 -12.61
CA LYS A 59 3.50 -12.55 -13.39
C LYS A 59 2.07 -12.13 -13.00
N GLY A 60 1.63 -12.47 -11.79
CA GLY A 60 0.37 -12.01 -11.22
C GLY A 60 0.50 -10.68 -10.51
N THR A 61 -0.63 -10.04 -10.26
CA THR A 61 -0.73 -8.82 -9.45
C THR A 61 -1.25 -9.19 -8.07
N MET A 62 -0.58 -8.66 -7.05
CA MET A 62 -0.97 -8.86 -5.66
C MET A 62 -1.74 -7.63 -5.18
N HIS A 63 -2.86 -7.79 -4.46
CA HIS A 63 -3.71 -6.68 -4.03
C HIS A 63 -3.85 -6.59 -2.50
N LEU A 64 -3.99 -5.39 -1.97
CA LEU A 64 -4.49 -5.15 -0.62
C LEU A 64 -6.01 -4.94 -0.72
N GLU A 65 -6.77 -5.77 -0.02
CA GLU A 65 -8.22 -5.66 0.11
C GLU A 65 -8.56 -5.10 1.48
N TYR A 66 -9.29 -3.99 1.51
CA TYR A 66 -9.65 -3.29 2.74
C TYR A 66 -11.01 -2.60 2.60
N ARG A 67 -11.54 -2.10 3.71
CA ARG A 67 -12.72 -1.25 3.74
C ARG A 67 -12.29 0.21 3.88
N SER A 68 -12.73 1.10 2.99
CA SER A 68 -12.48 2.54 3.08
C SER A 68 -13.31 3.19 4.19
N MET A 69 -13.04 4.47 4.47
CA MET A 69 -13.71 5.24 5.53
C MET A 69 -15.24 5.34 5.35
N ASP A 70 -15.71 5.34 4.10
CA ASP A 70 -17.14 5.32 3.73
C ASP A 70 -17.78 3.92 3.82
N GLY A 71 -17.01 2.90 4.17
CA GLY A 71 -17.47 1.53 4.30
C GLY A 71 -17.43 0.72 3.01
N LEU A 72 -16.94 1.24 1.88
CA LEU A 72 -16.83 0.48 0.63
C LEU A 72 -15.62 -0.46 0.62
N GLN A 73 -15.73 -1.58 -0.09
CA GLN A 73 -14.63 -2.51 -0.26
C GLN A 73 -13.72 -2.05 -1.39
N GLN A 74 -12.44 -1.90 -1.09
CA GLN A 74 -11.40 -1.44 -2.01
C GLN A 74 -10.38 -2.55 -2.27
N GLN A 75 -9.78 -2.52 -3.46
CA GLN A 75 -8.65 -3.39 -3.83
C GLN A 75 -7.57 -2.57 -4.51
N THR A 76 -6.40 -2.52 -3.88
CA THR A 76 -5.28 -1.69 -4.34
C THR A 76 -4.06 -2.55 -4.67
N PRO A 77 -3.45 -2.41 -5.87
CA PRO A 77 -2.24 -3.16 -6.22
C PRO A 77 -1.07 -2.90 -5.28
N ILE A 78 -0.46 -3.98 -4.78
CA ILE A 78 0.78 -3.99 -3.99
C ILE A 78 1.97 -4.05 -4.94
N ILE A 79 2.87 -3.07 -4.80
CA ILE A 79 4.10 -2.93 -5.59
C ILE A 79 5.31 -3.47 -4.84
N ALA A 80 5.34 -3.31 -3.51
CA ALA A 80 6.36 -3.87 -2.65
C ALA A 80 5.78 -4.25 -1.29
N ALA A 81 6.40 -5.23 -0.63
CA ALA A 81 6.01 -5.70 0.69
C ALA A 81 7.27 -6.01 1.52
N ARG A 82 7.25 -5.62 2.79
CA ARG A 82 8.33 -5.91 3.74
C ARG A 82 7.74 -6.25 5.11
N ALA A 83 8.22 -7.33 5.71
CA ALA A 83 7.94 -7.65 7.10
C ALA A 83 9.05 -7.05 7.99
N ILE A 84 8.67 -6.47 9.12
CA ILE A 84 9.59 -6.02 10.16
C ILE A 84 9.10 -6.49 11.54
N GLU A 85 10.03 -6.64 12.47
CA GLU A 85 9.72 -6.80 13.89
C GLU A 85 9.95 -5.46 14.60
N VAL A 86 8.97 -5.05 15.40
CA VAL A 86 9.06 -3.91 16.32
C VAL A 86 8.70 -4.39 17.73
N GLU A 87 8.92 -3.55 18.73
CA GLU A 87 8.70 -3.90 20.14
C GLU A 87 7.27 -4.38 20.42
N GLU A 88 6.27 -3.78 19.78
CA GLU A 88 4.85 -4.16 19.96
C GLU A 88 4.41 -5.33 19.06
N GLY A 89 5.36 -5.98 18.37
CA GLY A 89 5.12 -7.19 17.57
C GLY A 89 5.26 -6.98 16.05
N PRO A 90 5.03 -8.05 15.26
CA PRO A 90 5.30 -8.03 13.82
C PRO A 90 4.42 -7.04 13.05
N MET A 91 5.05 -6.38 12.07
CA MET A 91 4.43 -5.43 11.17
C MET A 91 4.68 -5.80 9.71
N LEU A 92 3.69 -5.48 8.86
CA LEU A 92 3.78 -5.54 7.42
C LEU A 92 3.75 -4.13 6.85
N LEU A 93 4.75 -3.82 6.06
CA LEU A 93 4.89 -2.57 5.33
C LEU A 93 4.53 -2.85 3.88
N LEU A 94 3.60 -2.07 3.34
CA LEU A 94 3.12 -2.22 1.97
C LEU A 94 3.26 -0.91 1.21
N TRP A 95 3.82 -1.01 0.00
CA TRP A 95 3.79 0.06 -0.99
C TRP A 95 2.74 -0.29 -2.03
N LEU A 96 1.88 0.67 -2.32
CA LEU A 96 0.67 0.49 -3.08
C LEU A 96 0.63 1.52 -4.20
N ARG A 97 0.12 1.13 -5.37
CA ARG A 97 -0.15 2.07 -6.46
C ARG A 97 -1.64 2.40 -6.46
N ILE A 98 -1.96 3.68 -6.25
CA ILE A 98 -3.34 4.20 -6.36
C ILE A 98 -3.42 5.24 -7.48
N PRO A 99 -4.60 5.50 -8.06
CA PRO A 99 -4.83 6.65 -8.92
C PRO A 99 -4.40 7.96 -8.23
N ALA A 100 -3.83 8.90 -8.99
CA ALA A 100 -3.35 10.16 -8.40
C ALA A 100 -4.49 10.93 -7.70
N GLN A 101 -5.68 10.96 -8.32
CA GLN A 101 -6.90 11.59 -7.78
C GLN A 101 -7.29 11.02 -6.41
N ASP A 102 -7.19 9.69 -6.24
CA ASP A 102 -7.51 9.03 -4.98
C ASP A 102 -6.46 9.35 -3.90
N ALA A 103 -5.19 9.50 -4.29
CA ALA A 103 -4.14 9.94 -3.39
C ALA A 103 -4.39 11.35 -2.86
N GLU A 104 -4.89 12.26 -3.71
CA GLU A 104 -5.21 13.63 -3.30
C GLU A 104 -6.32 13.67 -2.25
N LEU A 105 -7.32 12.81 -2.41
CA LEU A 105 -8.45 12.67 -1.49
C LEU A 105 -8.06 12.01 -0.16
N GLU A 106 -7.23 10.96 -0.21
CA GLU A 106 -6.89 10.15 0.97
C GLU A 106 -5.80 10.76 1.84
N ILE A 107 -4.81 11.43 1.23
CA ILE A 107 -3.63 11.96 1.96
C ILE A 107 -3.78 13.46 2.23
N GLY A 108 -4.53 14.17 1.40
CA GLY A 108 -4.50 15.62 1.34
C GLY A 108 -3.16 16.07 0.74
N PHE A 109 -3.20 16.81 -0.36
CA PHE A 109 -2.06 17.65 -0.69
C PHE A 109 -2.14 18.83 0.26
N ASP A 110 -1.28 18.88 1.28
CA ASP A 110 -1.01 20.15 1.95
C ASP A 110 -0.49 21.08 0.85
N ASP A 111 -1.37 21.98 0.42
CA ASP A 111 -1.04 23.14 -0.39
C ASP A 111 -0.29 24.12 0.52
N ASP A 112 0.86 23.70 1.05
CA ASP A 112 1.92 24.60 1.48
C ASP A 112 2.62 25.09 0.20
N SER A 113 1.84 25.71 -0.70
CA SER A 113 2.39 26.72 -1.59
C SER A 113 2.82 27.86 -0.70
N GLU A 114 4.13 28.04 -0.57
CA GLU A 114 4.75 29.07 0.24
C GLU A 114 4.14 30.45 -0.06
N GLU A 115 3.33 30.96 0.87
CA GLU A 115 2.98 32.38 0.93
C GLU A 115 4.13 33.16 1.60
N ASN A 116 4.97 33.77 0.75
CA ASN A 116 5.93 34.88 0.97
C ASN A 116 7.17 34.67 1.84
#